data_AF-A0AA39W878-F1
#
_entry.id   AF-A0AA39W878-F1
#
_cell.length_a   1.000
_cell.length_b   1.000
_cell.length_c   1.000
_cell.angle_alpha   90.00
_cell.angle_beta   90.00
_cell.angle_gamma   90.00
#
_symmetry.space_group_name_H-M   'P 1'
#
loop_
_entity.id
_entity.type
_entity.pdbx_description
1 polymer ?
#
loop_
_entity_poly.entity_id
_entity_poly.type
_entity_poly.pdbx_seq_one_letter_code
_entity_poly.pdbx_strand_id
1 'polypeptide(L)'
;MLAKESGVPTFDLPEEVLEVLPSDPFEQLDVARKITSIALATRVCSLESERSALRTNLAEKDAVIADLQAQIESLDSSLSDSVEKLSQAHNDKENLIKDKASLTNTVKKLQRDVAKLEVFRKH
;
A
#
# COMPACT_ATOMS: atom_id res chain seq x y z
N MET A 1 -47.00 -5.66 -51.71
CA MET A 1 -45.81 -6.48 -52.01
C MET A 1 -45.03 -5.69 -53.05
N LEU A 2 -43.81 -5.23 -52.82
CA LEU A 2 -42.60 -6.00 -52.58
C LEU A 2 -41.74 -5.42 -51.44
N ALA A 3 -40.96 -6.32 -50.84
CA ALA A 3 -40.17 -6.12 -49.65
C ALA A 3 -38.87 -5.33 -49.91
N LYS A 4 -38.59 -4.41 -48.97
CA LYS A 4 -37.31 -4.14 -48.31
C LYS A 4 -36.08 -4.89 -48.85
N GLU A 5 -35.20 -4.20 -49.58
CA GLU A 5 -33.76 -4.45 -49.50
C GLU A 5 -33.15 -3.34 -48.65
N SER A 6 -32.82 -3.72 -47.41
CA SER A 6 -31.98 -2.96 -46.51
C SER A 6 -30.64 -2.74 -47.18
N GLY A 7 -30.34 -1.48 -47.52
CA GLY A 7 -29.08 -1.06 -48.09
C GLY A 7 -27.91 -1.62 -47.28
N VAL A 8 -27.20 -2.56 -47.90
CA VAL A 8 -25.80 -2.84 -47.59
C VAL A 8 -25.11 -1.48 -47.66
N PRO A 9 -24.34 -1.06 -46.64
CA PRO A 9 -23.54 0.14 -46.79
C PRO A 9 -22.58 -0.13 -47.94
N THR A 10 -22.79 0.53 -49.08
CA THR A 10 -21.85 0.53 -50.19
C THR A 10 -20.59 1.19 -49.67
N PHE A 11 -19.59 0.38 -49.38
CA PHE A 11 -18.28 0.84 -48.95
C PHE A 11 -17.55 1.33 -50.19
N ASP A 12 -17.92 2.53 -50.64
CA ASP A 12 -17.27 3.16 -51.78
C ASP A 12 -15.87 3.58 -51.32
N LEU A 13 -14.86 2.93 -51.90
CA LEU A 13 -13.46 3.28 -51.68
C LEU A 13 -13.15 4.58 -52.43
N PRO A 14 -12.28 5.45 -51.89
CA PRO A 14 -11.79 6.62 -52.61
C PRO A 14 -11.19 6.23 -53.97
N GLU A 15 -11.35 7.08 -54.97
CA GLU A 15 -10.93 6.81 -56.35
C GLU A 15 -9.42 6.54 -56.44
N GLU A 16 -8.63 7.22 -55.61
CA GLU A 16 -7.18 7.03 -55.49
C GLU A 16 -6.82 5.61 -54.99
N VAL A 17 -7.68 4.99 -54.18
CA VAL A 17 -7.49 3.62 -53.68
C VAL A 17 -7.88 2.59 -54.74
N LEU A 18 -8.92 2.89 -55.52
CA LEU A 18 -9.36 2.05 -56.63
C LEU A 18 -8.31 2.00 -57.75
N GLU A 19 -7.67 3.14 -58.06
CA GLU A 19 -6.62 3.23 -59.08
C GLU A 19 -5.40 2.34 -58.78
N VAL A 20 -5.09 2.12 -57.51
CA VAL A 20 -3.93 1.31 -57.08
C VAL A 20 -4.30 -0.13 -56.70
N LEU A 21 -5.58 -0.48 -56.73
CA LEU A 21 -6.04 -1.82 -56.37
C LEU A 21 -5.72 -2.81 -57.52
N PRO A 22 -5.20 -4.01 -57.23
CA PRO A 22 -4.98 -5.02 -58.26
C PRO A 22 -6.27 -5.32 -59.02
N SER A 23 -6.20 -5.49 -60.35
CA SER A 23 -7.41 -5.81 -61.13
C SER A 23 -7.88 -7.27 -60.96
N ASP A 24 -6.97 -8.17 -60.56
CA ASP A 24 -7.29 -9.58 -60.31
C ASP A 24 -7.96 -9.77 -58.93
N PRO A 25 -9.15 -10.41 -58.85
CA PRO A 25 -9.86 -10.59 -57.58
C PRO A 25 -9.10 -11.40 -56.51
N PHE A 26 -8.25 -12.37 -56.90
CA PHE A 26 -7.48 -13.14 -55.91
C PHE A 26 -6.33 -12.33 -55.33
N GLU A 27 -5.68 -11.49 -56.15
CA GLU A 27 -4.69 -10.52 -55.69
C GLU A 27 -5.29 -9.47 -54.73
N GLN A 28 -6.52 -9.01 -54.98
CA GLN A 28 -7.24 -8.12 -54.06
C GLN A 28 -7.49 -8.77 -52.69
N LEU A 29 -7.90 -10.04 -52.68
CA LEU A 29 -8.07 -10.79 -51.43
C LEU A 29 -6.74 -10.95 -50.67
N ASP A 30 -5.63 -11.15 -51.39
CA ASP A 30 -4.31 -11.22 -50.74
C ASP A 30 -3.92 -9.88 -50.12
N VAL A 31 -4.19 -8.75 -50.79
CA VAL A 31 -4.00 -7.41 -50.22
C VAL A 31 -4.88 -7.21 -48.99
N ALA A 32 -6.17 -7.53 -49.05
CA ALA A 32 -7.08 -7.43 -47.90
C ALA A 32 -6.61 -8.29 -46.72
N ARG A 33 -6.15 -9.51 -46.99
CA ARG A 33 -5.56 -10.42 -46.00
C ARG A 33 -4.31 -9.81 -45.36
N LYS A 34 -3.40 -9.24 -46.16
CA LYS A 34 -2.18 -8.57 -45.67
C LYS A 34 -2.52 -7.37 -44.80
N ILE A 35 -3.44 -6.50 -45.23
CA ILE A 35 -3.91 -5.34 -44.46
C ILE A 35 -4.47 -5.80 -43.12
N THR A 36 -5.35 -6.81 -43.14
CA THR A 36 -5.95 -7.35 -41.91
C THR A 36 -4.89 -7.96 -41.00
N SER A 37 -3.93 -8.71 -41.55
CA SER A 37 -2.82 -9.28 -40.81
C SER A 37 -1.96 -8.21 -40.13
N ILE A 38 -1.62 -7.13 -40.85
CA ILE A 38 -0.87 -6.00 -40.30
C ILE A 38 -1.67 -5.30 -39.20
N ALA A 39 -2.95 -5.01 -39.44
CA ALA A 39 -3.81 -4.36 -38.46
C ALA A 39 -3.93 -5.18 -37.16
N LEU A 40 -4.09 -6.50 -37.28
CA LEU A 40 -4.10 -7.42 -36.15
C LEU A 40 -2.76 -7.44 -35.43
N ALA A 41 -1.64 -7.54 -36.16
CA ALA A 41 -0.30 -7.53 -35.58
C ALA A 41 -0.03 -6.23 -34.81
N THR A 42 -0.37 -5.07 -35.38
CA THR A 42 -0.24 -3.77 -34.71
C THR A 42 -1.08 -3.72 -33.43
N ARG A 43 -2.33 -4.21 -33.48
CA ARG A 43 -3.20 -4.26 -32.30
C ARG A 43 -2.63 -5.17 -31.21
N VAL A 44 -2.11 -6.33 -31.58
CA VAL A 44 -1.45 -7.27 -30.66
C VAL A 44 -0.22 -6.62 -30.02
N CYS A 45 0.67 -6.01 -30.80
CA CYS A 45 1.87 -5.33 -30.26
C CYS A 45 1.51 -4.18 -29.31
N SER A 46 0.45 -3.42 -29.62
CA SER A 46 -0.04 -2.36 -28.73
C SER A 46 -0.54 -2.92 -27.40
N LEU A 47 -1.35 -3.99 -27.43
CA LEU A 47 -1.86 -4.65 -26.23
C LEU A 47 -0.75 -5.31 -25.41
N GLU A 48 0.25 -5.90 -26.07
CA GLU A 48 1.41 -6.48 -25.38
C GLU A 48 2.25 -5.41 -24.66
N SER A 49 2.41 -4.26 -25.29
CA SER A 49 3.10 -3.11 -24.71
C SER A 49 2.36 -2.55 -23.49
N GLU A 50 1.04 -2.36 -23.62
CA GLU A 50 0.17 -1.94 -22.53
C GLU A 50 0.20 -2.95 -21.37
N ARG A 51 0.07 -4.24 -21.67
CA ARG A 51 0.18 -5.32 -20.67
C ARG A 51 1.52 -5.29 -19.95
N SER A 52 2.62 -5.04 -20.66
CA SER A 52 3.95 -4.92 -20.06
C SER A 52 4.01 -3.74 -19.09
N ALA A 53 3.52 -2.57 -19.51
CA ALA A 53 3.49 -1.38 -18.67
C ALA A 53 2.62 -1.59 -17.41
N LEU A 54 1.45 -2.22 -17.55
CA LEU A 54 0.58 -2.56 -16.42
C LEU A 54 1.26 -3.52 -15.44
N ARG A 55 2.00 -4.52 -15.94
CA ARG A 55 2.77 -5.44 -15.08
C ARG A 55 3.89 -4.74 -14.32
N THR A 56 4.61 -3.82 -14.97
CA THR A 56 5.63 -3.02 -14.29
C THR A 56 5.01 -2.15 -13.19
N ASN A 57 3.89 -1.46 -13.48
CA ASN A 57 3.19 -0.66 -12.49
C ASN A 57 2.72 -1.51 -11.30
N LEU A 58 2.16 -2.70 -11.58
CA LEU A 58 1.72 -3.62 -10.54
C LEU A 58 2.90 -4.04 -9.63
N ALA A 59 4.05 -4.39 -10.22
CA ALA A 59 5.25 -4.75 -9.45
C ALA A 59 5.77 -3.58 -8.60
N GLU A 60 5.73 -2.34 -9.11
CA GLU A 60 6.07 -1.14 -8.34
C GLU A 60 5.13 -0.93 -7.16
N LYS A 61 3.82 -1.13 -7.36
CA LYS A 61 2.83 -1.03 -6.29
C LYS A 61 3.01 -2.12 -5.24
N ASP A 62 3.28 -3.36 -5.64
CA ASP A 62 3.56 -4.46 -4.73
C ASP A 62 4.81 -4.18 -3.88
N ALA A 63 5.85 -3.58 -4.47
CA ALA A 63 7.05 -3.18 -3.73
C ALA A 63 6.74 -2.10 -2.68
N VAL A 64 5.91 -1.10 -3.02
CA VAL A 64 5.47 -0.07 -2.06
C VAL A 64 4.63 -0.68 -0.94
N ILE A 65 3.73 -1.62 -1.26
CA ILE A 65 2.92 -2.32 -0.26
C ILE A 65 3.82 -3.08 0.72
N ALA A 66 4.82 -3.81 0.21
CA ALA A 66 5.76 -4.56 1.05
C ALA A 66 6.57 -3.65 1.98
N ASP A 67 7.03 -2.49 1.48
CA ASP A 67 7.75 -1.52 2.30
C ASP A 67 6.85 -0.94 3.41
N LEU A 68 5.60 -0.57 3.08
CA LEU A 68 4.64 -0.09 4.07
C LEU A 68 4.30 -1.14 5.12
N GLN A 69 4.19 -2.42 4.74
CA GLN A 69 3.99 -3.52 5.68
C GLN A 69 5.16 -3.66 6.64
N ALA A 70 6.41 -3.60 6.15
CA ALA A 70 7.60 -3.64 6.99
C ALA A 70 7.66 -2.46 7.97
N GLN A 71 7.26 -1.26 7.53
CA GLN A 71 7.17 -0.09 8.40
C GLN A 71 6.12 -0.26 9.50
N ILE A 72 4.96 -0.82 9.18
CA ILE A 72 3.91 -1.12 10.17
C ILE A 72 4.42 -2.10 11.21
N GLU A 73 5.05 -3.20 10.79
CA GLU A 73 5.61 -4.20 11.71
C GLU A 73 6.68 -3.59 12.64
N SER A 74 7.54 -2.72 12.11
CA SER A 74 8.54 -2.00 12.90
C SER A 74 7.91 -1.05 13.93
N LEU A 75 6.86 -0.33 13.54
CA LEU A 75 6.12 0.56 14.44
C LEU A 75 5.38 -0.22 15.52
N ASP A 76 4.76 -1.35 15.18
CA ASP A 76 4.07 -2.22 16.14
C ASP A 76 5.03 -2.79 17.18
N SER A 77 6.21 -3.25 16.75
CA SER A 77 7.27 -3.68 17.68
C SER A 77 7.72 -2.54 18.59
N SER A 78 7.96 -1.36 18.03
CA SER A 78 8.41 -0.18 18.80
C SER A 78 7.35 0.30 19.81
N LEU A 79 6.08 0.20 19.43
CA LEU A 79 4.94 0.51 20.29
C LEU A 79 4.83 -0.51 21.42
N SER A 80 4.94 -1.80 21.12
CA SER A 80 4.93 -2.88 22.13
C SER A 80 6.04 -2.68 23.17
N ASP A 81 7.27 -2.43 22.73
CA ASP A 81 8.41 -2.14 23.62
C ASP A 81 8.16 -0.91 24.51
N SER A 82 7.54 0.12 23.93
CA SER A 82 7.22 1.35 24.67
C SER A 82 6.13 1.12 25.72
N VAL A 83 5.13 0.30 25.40
CA VAL A 83 4.07 -0.10 26.34
C VAL A 83 4.65 -0.94 27.48
N GLU A 84 5.54 -1.89 27.19
CA GLU A 84 6.22 -2.69 28.22
C GLU A 84 7.05 -1.82 29.16
N LYS A 85 7.87 -0.91 28.61
CA LYS A 85 8.66 0.05 29.40
C LYS A 85 7.78 0.95 30.25
N LEU A 86 6.65 1.41 29.72
CA LEU A 86 5.70 2.24 30.46
C LEU A 86 5.06 1.47 31.62
N SER A 87 4.68 0.21 31.38
CA SER A 87 4.15 -0.69 32.42
C SER A 87 5.16 -0.90 33.54
N GLN A 88 6.42 -1.17 33.19
CA GLN A 88 7.50 -1.33 34.16
C GLN A 88 7.72 -0.05 34.98
N ALA A 89 7.82 1.11 34.32
CA ALA A 89 7.96 2.40 34.99
C ALA A 89 6.78 2.71 35.91
N HIS A 90 5.57 2.29 35.53
CA HIS A 90 4.39 2.45 36.38
C HIS A 90 4.50 1.58 37.65
N ASN A 91 4.89 0.32 37.52
CA ASN A 91 5.08 -0.59 38.66
C ASN A 91 6.16 -0.06 39.62
N ASP A 92 7.30 0.41 39.08
CA ASP A 92 8.38 0.99 39.86
C ASP A 92 7.93 2.25 40.61
N LYS A 93 7.13 3.11 39.96
CA LYS A 93 6.52 4.28 40.61
C LYS A 93 5.66 3.87 41.81
N GLU A 94 4.83 2.84 41.67
CA GLU A 94 3.98 2.37 42.77
C GLU A 94 4.80 1.83 43.94
N ASN A 95 5.86 1.08 43.66
CA ASN A 95 6.77 0.57 44.68
C ASN A 95 7.46 1.73 45.43
N LEU A 96 7.97 2.72 44.71
CA LEU A 96 8.58 3.91 45.31
C LEU A 96 7.59 4.70 46.17
N ILE A 97 6.31 4.77 45.80
CA ILE A 97 5.28 5.41 46.63
C ILE A 97 5.10 4.66 47.95
N LYS A 98 5.07 3.32 47.92
CA LYS A 98 4.96 2.47 49.13
C LYS A 98 6.19 2.62 50.03
N ASP A 99 7.38 2.62 49.45
CA ASP A 99 8.64 2.79 50.18
C ASP A 99 8.74 4.17 50.81
N LYS A 100 8.37 5.23 50.07
CA LYS A 100 8.29 6.60 50.59
C LYS A 100 7.34 6.70 51.79
N ALA A 101 6.17 6.06 51.73
CA ALA A 101 5.22 6.05 52.83
C ALA A 101 5.80 5.33 54.06
N SER A 102 6.44 4.18 53.86
CA SER A 102 7.10 3.40 54.91
C SER A 102 8.23 4.19 55.57
N LEU A 103 9.09 4.82 54.78
CA LEU A 103 10.19 5.66 55.28
C LEU A 103 9.67 6.88 56.05
N THR A 104 8.62 7.53 55.55
CA THR A 104 7.97 8.66 56.24
C THR A 104 7.48 8.25 57.63
N ASN A 105 6.89 7.07 57.76
CA ASN A 105 6.45 6.55 59.06
C ASN A 105 7.63 6.28 60.00
N THR A 106 8.73 5.72 59.50
CA THR A 106 9.96 5.51 60.26
C THR A 106 10.58 6.82 60.74
N VAL A 107 10.66 7.84 59.86
CA VAL A 107 11.15 9.18 60.21
C VAL A 107 10.29 9.80 61.31
N LYS A 108 8.96 9.75 61.19
CA LYS A 108 8.04 10.23 62.23
C LYS A 108 8.20 9.50 63.56
N LYS A 109 8.53 8.21 63.54
CA LYS A 109 8.80 7.43 64.76
C LYS A 109 10.11 7.87 65.41
N LEU A 110 11.19 7.95 64.63
CA LEU A 110 12.50 8.40 65.12
C LEU A 110 12.45 9.83 65.66
N GLN A 111 11.74 10.74 65.00
CA GLN A 111 11.54 12.11 65.51
C GLN A 111 10.88 12.13 66.90
N ARG A 112 9.87 11.28 67.12
CA ARG A 112 9.23 11.13 68.45
C ARG A 112 10.19 10.54 69.48
N ASP A 113 10.97 9.54 69.09
CA ASP A 113 11.91 8.88 69.99
C ASP A 113 13.06 9.82 70.38
N VAL A 114 13.58 10.62 69.44
CA VAL A 114 14.56 11.69 69.71
C VAL A 114 13.99 12.74 70.65
N ALA A 115 12.77 13.24 70.39
CA ALA A 115 12.12 14.23 71.24
C ALA A 115 11.97 13.73 72.70
N LYS A 116 11.66 12.44 72.89
CA LYS A 116 11.61 11.82 74.23
C LYS A 116 12.99 11.80 74.89
N LEU A 117 14.04 11.40 74.17
CA LEU A 117 15.41 11.35 74.71
C LEU A 117 15.91 12.74 75.10
N GLU A 118 15.57 13.79 74.35
CA GLU A 118 15.92 15.16 74.71
C GLU A 118 15.26 15.64 76.01
N VAL A 119 14.02 15.20 76.30
CA VAL A 119 13.35 15.49 77.58
C VAL A 119 14.09 14.82 78.74
N PHE A 120 14.47 13.54 78.57
CA PHE A 120 15.24 12.81 79.58
C PHE A 120 16.62 13.43 79.84
N ARG A 121 17.26 14.04 78.83
CA ARG A 121 18.57 14.70 78.99
C ARG A 121 18.52 16.02 79.77
N LYS A 122 17.33 16.61 79.94
CA LYS A 122 17.13 17.90 80.64
C LYS A 122 16.79 17.75 82.12
N HIS A 123 16.53 16.52 82.58
CA HIS A 123 16.29 16.16 83.98
C HIS A 123 17.51 15.43 84.53
#